data_AF-A0AAW8DSV7-F1
#
_entry.id   AF-A0AAW8DSV7-F1
#
_cell.length_a   1.000
_cell.length_b   1.000
_cell.length_c   1.000
_cell.angle_alpha   90.00
_cell.angle_beta   90.00
_cell.angle_gamma   90.00
#
_symmetry.space_group_name_H-M   'P 1'
#
loop_
_entity.id
_entity.type
_entity.pdbx_description
1 polymer ?
#
loop_
_entity_poly.entity_id
_entity_poly.type
_entity_poly.pdbx_seq_one_letter_code
_entity_poly.pdbx_strand_id
1 'polypeptide(L)'
;MNAAQFARNWNGLNAGRQACKKAMALIPLQEFVAARNASSSLAQLAILFALCVHFAAFGQQMRRMEPINQYPPTNVAGSCGTLVRPAGSVSSSTATYSAQMGVSVGGVVESITIYRTTGDAELDATSLAAIRMCKFLPGIRDGKPTESTALAQIDWSSESPPLVAFVDLYAKWRPR
;
A
#
# COMPACT_ATOMS: atom_id res chain seq x y z
N MET A 1 23.98 -14.75 -4.28
CA MET A 1 22.94 -13.90 -4.92
C MET A 1 22.23 -14.73 -5.99
N ASN A 2 20.90 -14.84 -5.92
CA ASN A 2 20.13 -15.63 -6.89
C ASN A 2 19.57 -14.76 -8.04
N ALA A 3 19.15 -15.39 -9.15
CA ALA A 3 18.67 -14.70 -10.35
C ALA A 3 17.51 -13.71 -10.08
N ALA A 4 16.67 -14.00 -9.08
CA ALA A 4 15.58 -13.11 -8.67
C ALA A 4 16.08 -11.84 -7.95
N GLN A 5 17.20 -11.89 -7.22
CA GLN A 5 17.85 -10.71 -6.65
C GLN A 5 18.49 -9.83 -7.74
N PHE A 6 19.11 -10.43 -8.77
CA PHE A 6 19.72 -9.67 -9.86
C PHE A 6 18.68 -8.97 -10.75
N ALA A 7 17.58 -9.65 -11.09
CA ALA A 7 16.49 -9.07 -11.89
C ALA A 7 15.82 -7.87 -11.19
N ARG A 8 15.66 -7.93 -9.85
CA ARG A 8 15.15 -6.81 -9.05
C ARG A 8 16.11 -5.61 -9.03
N ASN A 9 17.41 -5.87 -8.93
CA ASN A 9 18.43 -4.82 -8.97
C ASN A 9 18.51 -4.15 -10.35
N TRP A 10 18.34 -4.92 -11.42
CA TRP A 10 18.33 -4.43 -12.80
C TRP A 10 17.11 -3.55 -13.11
N ASN A 11 15.92 -3.94 -12.63
CA ASN A 11 14.70 -3.14 -12.81
C ASN A 11 14.74 -1.81 -12.03
N GLY A 12 15.35 -1.78 -10.83
CA GLY A 12 15.58 -0.54 -10.09
C GLY A 12 16.52 0.44 -10.80
N LEU A 13 17.59 -0.07 -11.42
CA LEU A 13 18.51 0.73 -12.24
C LEU A 13 17.84 1.33 -13.48
N ASN A 14 16.91 0.60 -14.10
CA ASN A 14 16.16 1.09 -15.26
C ASN A 14 15.09 2.12 -14.87
N ALA A 15 14.41 1.94 -13.73
CA ALA A 15 13.48 2.92 -13.19
C ALA A 15 14.20 4.24 -12.84
N GLY A 16 15.40 4.15 -12.24
CA GLY A 16 16.25 5.31 -11.98
C GLY A 16 16.69 6.04 -13.25
N ARG A 17 17.04 5.32 -14.32
CA ARG A 17 17.36 5.93 -15.63
C ARG A 17 16.15 6.62 -16.26
N GLN A 18 14.95 6.04 -16.14
CA GLN A 18 13.75 6.66 -16.70
C GLN A 18 13.30 7.90 -15.91
N ALA A 19 13.43 7.89 -14.59
CA ALA A 19 13.20 9.07 -13.76
C ALA A 19 14.19 10.20 -14.11
N CYS A 20 15.48 9.86 -14.33
CA CYS A 20 16.49 10.83 -14.75
C CYS A 20 16.21 11.39 -16.17
N LYS A 21 15.77 10.56 -17.12
CA LYS A 21 15.34 11.01 -18.45
C LYS A 21 14.13 11.95 -18.42
N LYS A 22 13.14 11.69 -17.55
CA LYS A 22 11.97 12.57 -17.39
C LYS A 22 12.32 13.87 -16.64
N ALA A 23 13.20 13.81 -15.64
CA ALA A 23 13.69 15.00 -14.94
C ALA A 23 14.50 15.93 -15.87
N MET A 24 15.30 15.35 -16.79
CA MET A 24 15.98 16.12 -17.84
C MET A 24 15.03 16.75 -18.87
N ALA A 25 13.80 16.26 -18.99
CA ALA A 25 12.80 16.79 -19.94
C ALA A 25 11.96 17.97 -19.38
N LEU A 26 12.03 18.23 -18.08
CA LEU A 26 11.29 19.31 -17.40
C LEU A 26 12.17 20.50 -17.01
N ILE A 27 13.46 20.48 -17.37
CA ILE A 27 14.29 21.68 -17.29
C ILE A 27 13.76 22.62 -18.39
N PRO A 28 13.20 23.80 -18.05
CA PRO A 28 12.73 24.74 -19.05
C PRO A 28 13.90 25.11 -19.95
N LEU A 29 13.77 24.80 -21.25
CA LEU A 29 14.77 25.11 -22.29
C LEU A 29 15.15 26.60 -22.36
N GLN A 30 14.42 27.47 -21.65
CA GLN A 30 14.64 28.91 -21.63
C GLN A 30 15.86 29.33 -20.80
N GLU A 31 16.32 28.50 -19.83
CA GLU A 31 17.56 28.80 -19.10
C GLU A 31 18.84 28.39 -19.87
N PHE A 32 18.74 27.44 -20.80
CA PHE A 32 19.88 27.01 -21.62
C PHE A 32 20.30 28.04 -22.67
N VAL A 33 19.40 28.93 -23.09
CA VAL A 33 19.71 29.96 -24.10
C VAL A 33 20.57 31.08 -23.52
N ALA A 34 20.40 31.43 -22.24
CA ALA A 34 21.24 32.44 -21.58
C ALA A 34 22.70 31.97 -21.37
N ALA A 35 22.92 30.66 -21.20
CA ALA A 35 24.25 30.10 -20.96
C ALA A 35 25.14 30.01 -22.21
N ARG A 36 24.57 30.04 -23.43
CA ARG A 36 25.35 29.97 -24.69
C ARG A 36 26.07 31.26 -25.06
N ASN A 37 25.69 32.40 -24.47
CA ASN A 37 26.27 33.71 -24.79
C ASN A 37 27.26 34.21 -23.72
N ALA A 38 27.52 33.43 -22.66
CA ALA A 38 28.54 33.77 -21.67
C ALA A 38 29.93 33.43 -22.22
N SER A 39 30.64 34.45 -22.72
CA SER A 39 31.94 34.34 -23.40
C SER A 39 33.15 34.15 -22.47
N SER A 40 32.95 34.15 -21.15
CA SER A 40 34.03 33.98 -20.17
C SER A 40 33.99 32.60 -19.52
N SER A 41 35.15 31.94 -19.49
CA SER A 41 35.34 30.59 -18.92
C SER A 41 34.91 30.48 -17.45
N LEU A 42 34.97 31.59 -16.70
CA LEU A 42 34.56 31.65 -15.30
C LEU A 42 33.04 31.53 -15.10
N ALA A 43 32.23 32.08 -16.01
CA ALA A 43 30.77 31.97 -15.93
C ALA A 43 30.29 30.54 -16.19
N GLN A 44 30.96 29.82 -17.09
CA GLN A 44 30.66 28.41 -17.38
C GLN A 44 30.97 27.50 -16.18
N LEU A 45 32.09 27.74 -15.49
CA LEU A 45 32.46 26.99 -14.28
C LEU A 45 31.48 27.21 -13.13
N ALA A 46 30.99 28.44 -12.93
CA ALA A 46 30.01 28.75 -11.88
C ALA A 46 28.68 28.01 -12.09
N ILE A 47 28.18 27.95 -13.34
CA ILE A 47 26.94 27.23 -13.69
C ILE A 47 27.12 25.72 -13.49
N LEU A 48 28.26 25.15 -13.89
CA LEU A 48 28.58 23.73 -13.67
C LEU A 48 28.63 23.37 -12.17
N PHE A 49 29.23 24.23 -11.35
CA PHE A 49 29.26 24.02 -9.90
C PHE A 49 27.86 24.10 -9.28
N ALA A 50 27.05 25.10 -9.67
CA ALA A 50 25.68 25.26 -9.15
C ALA A 50 24.80 24.05 -9.48
N LEU A 51 24.92 23.49 -10.69
CA LEU A 51 24.23 22.25 -11.08
C LEU A 51 24.72 21.04 -10.27
N CYS A 52 26.03 20.90 -10.03
CA CYS A 52 26.56 19.80 -9.22
C CYS A 52 26.05 19.83 -7.77
N VAL A 53 25.95 21.02 -7.16
CA VAL A 53 25.43 21.18 -5.79
C VAL A 53 23.93 20.82 -5.71
N HIS A 54 23.13 21.19 -6.71
CA HIS A 54 21.71 20.82 -6.77
C HIS A 54 21.50 19.30 -6.97
N PHE A 55 22.32 18.65 -7.80
CA PHE A 55 22.25 17.19 -7.98
C PHE A 55 22.70 16.42 -6.72
N ALA A 56 23.69 16.93 -5.98
CA ALA A 56 24.13 16.30 -4.73
C ALA A 56 23.05 16.37 -3.63
N ALA A 57 22.32 17.48 -3.52
CA ALA A 57 21.20 17.62 -2.58
C ALA A 57 20.04 16.67 -2.95
N PHE A 58 19.71 16.55 -4.25
CA PHE A 58 18.66 15.63 -4.72
C PHE A 58 19.02 14.15 -4.48
N GLY A 59 20.31 13.81 -4.55
CA GLY A 59 20.82 12.47 -4.25
C GLY A 59 20.67 12.06 -2.78
N GLN A 60 20.67 13.01 -1.83
CA GLN A 60 20.44 12.71 -0.41
C GLN A 60 18.96 12.47 -0.10
N GLN A 61 18.05 13.17 -0.79
CA GLN A 61 16.60 12.97 -0.63
C GLN A 61 16.17 11.53 -0.96
N MET A 62 16.79 10.91 -1.97
CA MET A 62 16.45 9.55 -2.42
C MET A 62 16.97 8.43 -1.50
N ARG A 63 17.96 8.70 -0.62
CA ARG A 63 18.50 7.69 0.32
C ARG A 63 17.70 7.56 1.61
N ARG A 64 16.79 8.50 1.91
CA ARG A 64 15.88 8.43 3.06
C ARG A 64 14.61 7.62 2.80
N MET A 65 14.38 7.20 1.56
CA MET A 65 13.34 6.24 1.24
C MET A 65 13.88 4.83 1.52
N GLU A 66 14.09 4.51 2.79
CA GLU A 66 14.26 3.12 3.19
C GLU A 66 12.97 2.40 2.76
N PRO A 67 13.07 1.29 2.00
CA PRO A 67 11.89 0.54 1.65
C PRO A 67 11.26 0.09 2.95
N ILE A 68 10.08 0.63 3.27
CA ILE A 68 9.32 0.22 4.44
C ILE A 68 9.12 -1.28 4.28
N ASN A 69 9.86 -2.08 5.05
CA ASN A 69 9.73 -3.53 5.03
C ASN A 69 8.50 -3.88 5.88
N GLN A 70 7.35 -3.41 5.40
CA GLN A 70 6.08 -3.50 6.06
C GLN A 70 5.24 -4.58 5.37
N TYR A 71 4.96 -5.65 6.10
CA TYR A 71 4.05 -6.69 5.67
C TYR A 71 2.69 -6.46 6.35
N PRO A 72 1.58 -6.54 5.59
CA PRO A 72 0.25 -6.45 6.16
C PRO A 72 -0.02 -7.63 7.10
N PRO A 73 -0.99 -7.49 8.02
CA PRO A 73 -1.46 -8.62 8.81
C PRO A 73 -2.06 -9.67 7.86
N THR A 74 -1.78 -10.94 8.12
CA THR A 74 -2.28 -12.05 7.29
C THR A 74 -3.29 -12.84 8.08
N ASN A 75 -4.50 -13.04 7.55
CA ASN A 75 -5.51 -13.87 8.21
C ASN A 75 -5.04 -15.32 8.36
N VAL A 76 -5.28 -15.90 9.53
CA VAL A 76 -5.15 -17.35 9.73
C VAL A 76 -6.41 -18.00 9.18
N ALA A 77 -6.28 -18.78 8.11
CA ALA A 77 -7.41 -19.39 7.44
C ALA A 77 -8.29 -20.21 8.42
N GLY A 78 -9.61 -20.03 8.34
CA GLY A 78 -10.57 -20.72 9.20
C GLY A 78 -10.62 -20.23 10.65
N SER A 79 -9.87 -19.19 11.03
CA SER A 79 -9.91 -18.63 12.40
C SER A 79 -11.12 -17.73 12.67
N CYS A 80 -11.78 -17.25 11.63
CA CYS A 80 -12.97 -16.42 11.76
C CYS A 80 -14.17 -17.24 12.23
N GLY A 81 -15.16 -16.56 12.81
CA GLY A 81 -16.43 -17.19 13.15
C GLY A 81 -17.17 -17.66 11.91
N THR A 82 -17.97 -18.72 12.05
CA THR A 82 -18.83 -19.23 10.98
C THR A 82 -19.93 -18.22 10.65
N LEU A 83 -20.08 -17.91 9.36
CA LEU A 83 -21.14 -17.04 8.86
C LEU A 83 -22.35 -17.91 8.52
N VAL A 84 -23.42 -17.77 9.29
CA VAL A 84 -24.72 -18.42 9.04
C VAL A 84 -25.75 -17.34 8.78
N ARG A 85 -26.52 -17.48 7.70
CA ARG A 85 -27.61 -16.54 7.38
C ARG A 85 -28.74 -16.70 8.41
N PRO A 86 -29.15 -15.63 9.11
CA PRO A 86 -30.29 -15.65 10.01
C PRO A 86 -31.59 -15.96 9.25
N ALA A 87 -32.54 -16.66 9.90
CA ALA A 87 -33.77 -17.13 9.26
C ALA A 87 -34.71 -16.00 8.76
N GLY A 88 -34.50 -14.76 9.22
CA GLY A 88 -35.24 -13.58 8.76
C GLY A 88 -34.60 -12.79 7.62
N SER A 89 -33.33 -13.09 7.27
CA SER A 89 -32.56 -12.27 6.33
C SER A 89 -32.65 -12.80 4.90
N VAL A 90 -33.27 -12.03 4.01
CA VAL A 90 -33.37 -12.35 2.57
C VAL A 90 -32.07 -12.07 1.83
N SER A 91 -31.74 -12.88 0.83
CA SER A 91 -30.62 -12.62 -0.07
C SER A 91 -30.91 -11.39 -0.91
N SER A 92 -30.00 -10.41 -0.90
CA SER A 92 -30.08 -9.23 -1.74
C SER A 92 -28.78 -9.08 -2.51
N SER A 93 -28.86 -8.83 -3.81
CA SER A 93 -27.70 -8.64 -4.70
C SER A 93 -26.78 -7.48 -4.30
N THR A 94 -27.19 -6.64 -3.33
CA THR A 94 -26.44 -5.48 -2.84
C THR A 94 -26.01 -5.60 -1.37
N ALA A 95 -26.24 -6.74 -0.71
CA ALA A 95 -25.93 -6.94 0.70
C ALA A 95 -24.43 -7.21 0.92
N THR A 96 -23.61 -6.16 0.95
CA THR A 96 -22.18 -6.27 1.29
C THR A 96 -21.89 -5.57 2.62
N TYR A 97 -21.21 -6.28 3.52
CA TYR A 97 -20.66 -5.72 4.76
C TYR A 97 -19.17 -5.42 4.58
N SER A 98 -18.68 -4.28 5.07
CA SER A 98 -17.25 -3.95 5.03
C SER A 98 -16.79 -3.20 6.27
N ALA A 99 -15.67 -3.62 6.83
CA ALA A 99 -15.10 -3.03 8.03
C ALA A 99 -13.56 -3.00 8.01
N GLN A 100 -13.00 -1.96 8.61
CA GLN A 100 -11.61 -1.91 9.02
C GLN A 100 -11.43 -2.58 10.37
N MET A 101 -10.33 -3.29 10.55
CA MET A 101 -9.93 -3.90 11.80
C MET A 101 -8.55 -3.40 12.19
N GLY A 102 -8.38 -2.96 13.44
CA GLY A 102 -7.07 -2.84 14.07
C GLY A 102 -6.63 -4.20 14.60
N VAL A 103 -5.47 -4.66 14.17
CA VAL A 103 -4.87 -5.94 14.54
C VAL A 103 -3.67 -5.68 15.44
N SER A 104 -3.71 -6.26 16.63
CA SER A 104 -2.63 -6.16 17.62
C SER A 104 -1.39 -6.94 17.21
N VAL A 105 -0.29 -6.68 17.92
CA VAL A 105 0.94 -7.49 17.84
C VAL A 105 0.68 -8.97 18.16
N GLY A 106 -0.32 -9.26 18.99
CA GLY A 106 -0.74 -10.63 19.33
C GLY A 106 -1.62 -11.30 18.27
N GLY A 107 -1.93 -10.62 17.17
CA GLY A 107 -2.76 -11.20 16.10
C GLY A 107 -4.25 -11.22 16.38
N VAL A 108 -4.71 -10.40 17.33
CA VAL A 108 -6.13 -10.28 17.72
C VAL A 108 -6.69 -8.95 17.25
N VAL A 109 -7.96 -8.94 16.84
CA VAL A 109 -8.69 -7.73 16.48
C VAL A 109 -9.03 -6.93 17.74
N GLU A 110 -8.53 -5.70 17.84
CA GLU A 110 -8.75 -4.81 18.98
C GLU A 110 -9.76 -3.70 18.69
N SER A 111 -9.85 -3.26 17.44
CA SER A 111 -10.78 -2.21 17.02
C SER A 111 -11.44 -2.59 15.70
N ILE A 112 -12.70 -2.16 15.53
CA ILE A 112 -13.45 -2.37 14.30
C ILE A 112 -14.17 -1.06 13.94
N THR A 113 -13.93 -0.58 12.73
CA THR A 113 -14.60 0.58 12.15
C THR A 113 -15.42 0.12 10.94
N ILE A 114 -16.74 0.28 11.00
CA ILE A 114 -17.64 -0.15 9.93
C ILE A 114 -17.69 0.92 8.84
N TYR A 115 -17.48 0.52 7.58
CA TYR A 115 -17.56 1.41 6.41
C TYR A 115 -18.82 1.20 5.59
N ARG A 116 -19.34 -0.02 5.58
CA ARG A 116 -20.53 -0.38 4.82
C ARG A 116 -21.32 -1.43 5.59
N THR A 117 -22.59 -1.14 5.77
CA THR A 117 -23.62 -2.02 6.31
C THR A 117 -24.35 -2.73 5.17
N THR A 118 -24.90 -3.90 5.44
CA THR A 118 -25.76 -4.61 4.48
C THR A 118 -27.14 -3.98 4.37
N GLY A 119 -27.57 -3.22 5.39
CA GLY A 119 -28.92 -2.71 5.54
C GLY A 119 -29.86 -3.65 6.32
N ASP A 120 -29.36 -4.84 6.70
CA ASP A 120 -30.04 -5.80 7.58
C ASP A 120 -29.26 -5.90 8.90
N ALA A 121 -29.94 -5.61 10.01
CA ALA A 121 -29.32 -5.57 11.33
C ALA A 121 -28.80 -6.93 11.80
N GLU A 122 -29.46 -8.04 11.45
CA GLU A 122 -29.05 -9.38 11.84
C GLU A 122 -27.83 -9.84 11.03
N LEU A 123 -27.77 -9.52 9.74
CA LEU A 123 -26.59 -9.77 8.89
C LEU A 123 -25.38 -8.98 9.36
N ASP A 124 -25.57 -7.71 9.71
CA ASP A 124 -24.48 -6.85 10.20
C ASP A 124 -23.97 -7.33 11.57
N ALA A 125 -24.87 -7.72 12.48
CA ALA A 125 -24.49 -8.28 13.77
C ALA A 125 -23.72 -9.59 13.63
N THR A 126 -24.17 -10.48 12.74
CA THR A 126 -23.49 -11.76 12.43
C THR A 126 -22.12 -11.51 11.82
N SER A 127 -22.03 -10.57 10.88
CA SER A 127 -20.78 -10.16 10.23
C SER A 127 -19.76 -9.63 11.24
N LEU A 128 -20.21 -8.75 12.13
CA LEU A 128 -19.38 -8.18 13.19
C LEU A 128 -18.89 -9.26 14.17
N ALA A 129 -19.76 -10.18 14.58
CA ALA A 129 -19.41 -11.28 15.48
C ALA A 129 -18.35 -12.19 14.85
N ALA A 130 -18.53 -12.58 13.59
CA ALA A 130 -17.58 -13.44 12.88
C ALA A 130 -16.20 -12.78 12.74
N ILE A 131 -16.15 -11.49 12.42
CA ILE A 131 -14.91 -10.73 12.28
C ILE A 131 -14.15 -10.63 13.60
N ARG A 132 -14.84 -10.41 14.73
CA ARG A 132 -14.20 -10.33 16.06
C ARG A 132 -13.49 -11.61 16.46
N MET A 133 -13.92 -12.76 15.92
CA MET A 133 -13.30 -14.06 16.22
C MET A 133 -12.04 -14.32 15.40
N CYS A 134 -11.85 -13.62 14.27
CA CYS A 134 -10.71 -13.83 13.39
C CYS A 134 -9.37 -13.66 14.12
N LYS A 135 -8.41 -14.52 13.75
CA LYS A 135 -7.01 -14.44 14.16
C LYS A 135 -6.14 -14.07 12.96
N PHE A 136 -5.07 -13.35 13.26
CA PHE A 136 -4.14 -12.84 12.26
C PHE A 136 -2.70 -13.15 12.68
N LEU A 137 -1.84 -13.32 11.70
CA LEU A 137 -0.42 -13.02 11.87
C LEU A 137 -0.29 -11.50 11.88
N PRO A 138 0.41 -10.91 12.87
CA PRO A 138 0.52 -9.47 12.99
C PRO A 138 1.23 -8.87 11.78
N GLY A 139 1.06 -7.55 11.60
CA GLY A 139 1.87 -6.84 10.62
C GLY A 139 3.33 -6.90 11.04
N ILE A 140 4.25 -6.96 10.08
CA ILE A 140 5.68 -6.92 10.37
C ILE A 140 6.21 -5.58 9.85
N ARG A 141 6.97 -4.83 10.65
CA ARG A 141 7.71 -3.63 10.24
C ARG A 141 9.16 -3.78 10.68
N ASP A 142 10.08 -3.66 9.74
CA ASP A 142 11.52 -3.77 9.99
C ASP A 142 11.90 -5.08 10.71
N GLY A 143 11.23 -6.18 10.32
CA GLY A 143 11.41 -7.51 10.91
C GLY A 143 10.77 -7.70 12.28
N LYS A 144 10.07 -6.70 12.83
CA LYS A 144 9.40 -6.78 14.14
C LYS A 144 7.88 -6.79 13.98
N PRO A 145 7.16 -7.61 14.76
CA PRO A 145 5.72 -7.53 14.87
C PRO A 145 5.27 -6.13 15.32
N THR A 146 4.28 -5.58 14.63
CA THR A 146 3.69 -4.26 14.91
C THR A 146 2.18 -4.34 14.79
N GLU A 147 1.51 -3.44 15.50
CA GLU A 147 0.09 -3.17 15.25
C GLU A 147 -0.11 -2.74 13.80
N SER A 148 -1.21 -3.20 13.22
CA SER A 148 -1.51 -2.99 11.81
C SER A 148 -3.01 -3.00 11.55
N THR A 149 -3.37 -2.77 10.30
CA THR A 149 -4.77 -2.60 9.92
C THR A 149 -5.10 -3.55 8.76
N ALA A 150 -6.28 -4.17 8.84
CA ALA A 150 -6.83 -5.03 7.80
C ALA A 150 -8.23 -4.55 7.39
N LEU A 151 -8.63 -4.87 6.15
CA LEU A 151 -10.02 -4.71 5.69
C LEU A 151 -10.67 -6.07 5.54
N ALA A 152 -11.86 -6.21 6.11
CA ALA A 152 -12.74 -7.34 5.90
C ALA A 152 -13.91 -6.92 5.02
N GLN A 153 -14.29 -7.80 4.10
CA GLN A 153 -15.49 -7.70 3.29
C GLN A 153 -16.24 -9.03 3.34
N ILE A 154 -17.56 -8.97 3.52
CA ILE A 154 -18.45 -10.13 3.50
C ILE A 154 -19.55 -9.83 2.49
N ASP A 155 -19.74 -10.74 1.55
CA ASP A 155 -20.74 -10.61 0.49
C ASP A 155 -21.93 -11.55 0.75
N TRP A 156 -23.07 -10.99 1.14
CA TRP A 156 -24.32 -11.71 1.41
C TRP A 156 -25.24 -11.79 0.18
N SER A 157 -24.71 -11.51 -1.02
CA SER A 157 -25.51 -11.55 -2.25
C SER A 157 -25.93 -12.95 -2.69
N SER A 158 -25.19 -13.99 -2.29
CA SER A 158 -25.50 -15.39 -2.59
C SER A 158 -26.28 -16.09 -1.47
N GLU A 159 -26.98 -17.18 -1.83
CA GLU A 159 -27.59 -18.11 -0.86
C GLU A 159 -26.53 -18.96 -0.13
N SER A 160 -25.39 -19.24 -0.77
CA SER A 160 -24.29 -19.95 -0.13
C SER A 160 -23.70 -19.18 1.04
N PRO A 161 -23.22 -19.87 2.10
CA PRO A 161 -22.55 -19.21 3.22
C PRO A 161 -21.37 -18.37 2.72
N PRO A 162 -21.31 -17.07 3.07
CA PRO A 162 -20.22 -16.24 2.63
C PRO A 162 -18.95 -16.54 3.41
N LEU A 163 -17.81 -16.17 2.83
CA LEU A 163 -16.52 -16.18 3.51
C LEU A 163 -16.12 -14.74 3.84
N VAL A 164 -15.35 -14.57 4.92
CA VAL A 164 -14.71 -13.28 5.22
C VAL A 164 -13.55 -13.11 4.24
N ALA A 165 -13.70 -12.22 3.27
CA ALA A 165 -12.64 -11.84 2.35
C ALA A 165 -11.80 -10.72 2.94
N PHE A 166 -10.47 -10.88 2.93
CA PHE A 166 -9.55 -9.83 3.36
C PHE A 166 -8.99 -9.12 2.15
N VAL A 167 -9.23 -7.80 2.08
CA VAL A 167 -8.74 -6.98 0.98
C VAL A 167 -7.36 -6.43 1.38
N ASP A 168 -6.34 -6.81 0.62
CA ASP A 168 -5.00 -6.24 0.76
C ASP A 168 -5.05 -4.75 0.42
N LEU A 169 -5.10 -3.90 1.45
CA LEU A 169 -5.04 -2.44 1.32
C LEU A 169 -3.83 -1.98 0.50
N TYR A 170 -2.73 -2.73 0.56
CA TYR A 170 -1.48 -2.42 -0.12
C TYR A 170 -1.42 -2.96 -1.56
N ALA A 171 -2.25 -3.94 -1.94
CA ALA A 171 -2.29 -4.42 -3.33
C ALA A 171 -2.85 -3.34 -4.28
N LYS A 172 -3.74 -2.48 -3.77
CA LYS A 172 -4.33 -1.36 -4.54
C LYS A 172 -3.30 -0.31 -5.01
N TRP A 173 -2.13 -0.24 -4.36
CA TRP A 173 -1.06 0.70 -4.72
C TRP A 173 0.07 0.08 -5.54
N ARG A 174 -0.07 -1.17 -6.04
CA ARG A 174 0.88 -1.67 -7.05
C ARG A 174 0.56 -1.01 -8.40
N PRO A 175 1.40 -0.11 -8.94
CA PRO A 175 1.28 0.27 -10.34
C PRO A 175 1.45 -1.01 -11.18
N ARG A 176 0.50 -1.25 -12.09
CA ARG A 176 0.62 -2.33 -13.08
C ARG A 176 1.74 -2.03 -14.08
#